data_AF-A0A401PC56-F1
#
_entry.id   AF-A0A401PC56-F1
#
_cell.length_a   1.000
_cell.length_b   1.000
_cell.length_c   1.000
_cell.angle_alpha   90.00
_cell.angle_beta   90.00
_cell.angle_gamma   90.00
#
_symmetry.space_group_name_H-M   'P 1'
#
loop_
_entity.id
_entity.type
_entity.pdbx_description
1 polymer ?
#
loop_
_entity_poly.entity_id
_entity_poly.type
_entity_poly.pdbx_seq_one_letter_code
_entity_poly.pdbx_strand_id
1 'polypeptide(L)'
;MVGPLAKDVESLALCMKALLCEDMFHLDPTVPPIPFNNEIYANIKQMRIGYFESDGYWIPTPSMKRAIMETKQLLEEAGHTLVSFTPPKMYYAMNEIVFPGIFADKGLTLIETLVPESQMVSRH
;
A
#
# COMPACT_ATOMS: atom_id res chain seq x y z
N MET A 1 -3.12 -4.95 -6.29
CA MET A 1 -3.22 -5.63 -4.99
C MET A 1 -4.63 -5.42 -4.46
N VAL A 2 -5.29 -6.47 -3.99
CA VAL A 2 -6.62 -6.40 -3.36
C VAL A 2 -6.43 -6.48 -1.85
N GLY A 3 -7.18 -5.69 -1.08
CA GLY A 3 -7.14 -5.71 0.38
C GLY A 3 -8.44 -5.18 0.99
N PRO A 4 -8.77 -5.56 2.24
CA PRO A 4 -10.00 -5.12 2.88
C PRO A 4 -9.96 -3.64 3.28
N LEU A 5 -11.14 -3.01 3.30
CA LEU A 5 -11.36 -1.70 3.90
C LEU A 5 -12.42 -1.86 5.00
N ALA A 6 -12.12 -1.41 6.21
CA ALA A 6 -12.99 -1.53 7.37
C ALA A 6 -12.84 -0.31 8.29
N LYS A 7 -13.69 -0.23 9.32
CA LYS A 7 -13.72 0.89 10.28
C LYS A 7 -12.66 0.78 11.38
N ASP A 8 -12.16 -0.42 11.62
CA ASP A 8 -11.21 -0.75 12.68
C ASP A 8 -10.21 -1.81 12.19
N VAL A 9 -9.08 -1.91 12.89
CA VAL A 9 -7.94 -2.76 12.49
C VAL A 9 -8.27 -4.24 12.72
N GLU A 10 -9.07 -4.55 13.73
CA GLU A 10 -9.52 -5.89 14.08
C GLU A 10 -10.35 -6.52 12.94
N SER A 11 -11.22 -5.75 12.31
CA SER A 11 -12.01 -6.17 11.15
C SER A 11 -11.13 -6.45 9.93
N LEU A 12 -10.07 -5.65 9.72
CA LEU A 12 -9.08 -5.92 8.66
C LEU A 12 -8.36 -7.24 8.93
N ALA A 13 -7.88 -7.45 10.17
CA ALA A 13 -7.21 -8.68 10.57
C ALA A 13 -8.13 -9.90 10.44
N LEU A 14 -9.41 -9.78 10.81
CA LEU A 14 -10.41 -10.84 10.65
C LEU A 14 -10.60 -11.21 9.18
N CYS A 15 -10.76 -10.22 8.29
CA CYS A 15 -10.90 -10.48 6.86
C CYS A 15 -9.65 -11.16 6.28
N MET A 16 -8.45 -10.67 6.64
CA MET A 16 -7.20 -11.30 6.20
C MET A 16 -7.05 -12.75 6.71
N LYS A 17 -7.47 -13.05 7.95
CA LYS A 17 -7.50 -14.42 8.49
C LYS A 17 -8.43 -15.33 7.70
N ALA A 18 -9.60 -14.82 7.31
CA ALA A 18 -10.58 -15.59 6.55
C ALA A 18 -10.11 -15.85 5.10
N LEU A 19 -9.42 -14.89 4.49
CA LEU A 19 -8.91 -15.00 3.12
C LEU A 19 -7.64 -15.87 3.01
N LEU A 20 -6.73 -15.80 3.98
CA LEU A 20 -5.48 -16.57 3.98
C LEU A 20 -5.70 -18.00 4.52
N CYS A 21 -6.57 -18.75 3.84
CA CYS A 21 -6.96 -20.12 4.16
C CYS A 21 -6.61 -21.10 3.04
N GLU A 22 -6.66 -22.40 3.35
CA GLU A 22 -6.30 -23.47 2.43
C GLU A 22 -7.15 -23.46 1.15
N ASP A 23 -8.46 -23.22 1.25
CA ASP A 23 -9.36 -23.15 0.08
C ASP A 23 -8.94 -22.06 -0.91
N MET A 24 -8.48 -20.90 -0.42
CA MET A 24 -8.01 -19.81 -1.27
C MET A 24 -6.71 -20.19 -1.99
N PHE A 25 -5.77 -20.81 -1.28
CA PHE A 25 -4.50 -21.25 -1.87
C PHE A 25 -4.69 -22.38 -2.91
N HIS A 26 -5.71 -23.23 -2.76
CA HIS A 26 -6.09 -24.21 -3.77
C HIS A 26 -6.77 -23.57 -4.99
N LEU A 27 -7.58 -22.54 -4.77
CA LEU A 27 -8.27 -21.83 -5.85
C LEU A 27 -7.31 -21.05 -6.74
N ASP A 28 -6.29 -20.42 -6.15
CA ASP A 28 -5.24 -19.69 -6.88
C ASP A 28 -3.83 -20.15 -6.46
N PRO A 29 -3.24 -21.15 -7.16
CA PRO A 29 -1.89 -21.63 -6.90
C PRO A 29 -0.78 -20.62 -7.17
N THR A 30 -1.08 -19.45 -7.77
CA THR A 30 -0.08 -18.39 -7.97
C THR A 30 0.15 -17.58 -6.68
N VAL A 31 -0.77 -17.68 -5.71
CA VAL A 31 -0.64 -17.06 -4.40
C VAL A 31 0.23 -17.93 -3.49
N PRO A 32 1.28 -17.38 -2.86
CA PRO A 32 2.08 -18.13 -1.91
C PRO A 32 1.24 -18.57 -0.69
N PRO A 33 1.30 -19.85 -0.26
CA PRO A 33 0.50 -20.36 0.85
C PRO A 33 1.06 -19.90 2.20
N ILE A 34 0.84 -18.63 2.53
CA ILE A 34 1.29 -18.00 3.77
C ILE A 34 0.06 -17.73 4.65
N PRO A 35 -0.22 -18.59 5.66
CA PRO A 35 -1.36 -18.40 6.54
C PRO A 35 -1.18 -17.17 7.43
N PHE A 36 -2.30 -16.62 7.91
CA PHE A 36 -2.25 -15.50 8.85
C PHE A 36 -1.59 -15.90 10.17
N ASN A 37 -0.53 -15.20 10.57
CA ASN A 37 0.17 -15.47 11.81
C ASN A 37 -0.40 -14.65 12.98
N ASN A 38 -1.22 -15.31 13.82
CA ASN A 38 -1.85 -14.70 14.99
C ASN A 38 -0.83 -14.28 16.06
N GLU A 39 0.28 -15.00 16.22
CA GLU A 39 1.29 -14.69 17.22
C GLU A 39 2.02 -13.39 16.88
N ILE A 40 2.32 -13.17 15.60
CA ILE A 40 2.92 -11.91 15.13
C ILE A 40 1.94 -10.75 15.31
N TYR A 41 0.67 -10.95 14.95
CA TYR A 41 -0.36 -9.91 15.09
C TYR A 41 -0.58 -9.50 16.55
N ALA A 42 -0.60 -10.46 17.48
CA ALA A 42 -0.84 -10.20 18.90
C ALA A 42 0.42 -9.75 19.67
N ASN A 43 1.58 -9.63 19.00
CA ASN A 43 2.84 -9.35 19.67
C ASN A 43 2.96 -7.87 20.12
N ILE A 44 2.96 -7.65 21.43
CA ILE A 44 3.12 -6.33 22.05
C ILE A 44 4.58 -6.12 22.48
N LYS A 45 5.49 -6.05 21.50
CA LYS A 45 6.89 -5.71 21.75
C LYS A 45 7.17 -4.24 21.43
N GLN A 46 8.13 -3.65 22.13
CA GLN A 46 8.68 -2.36 21.74
C GLN A 46 9.26 -2.45 20.33
N MET A 47 8.90 -1.48 19.49
CA MET A 47 9.24 -1.48 18.06
C MET A 47 10.19 -0.33 17.77
N ARG A 48 11.04 -0.55 16.76
CA ARG A 48 11.89 0.49 16.18
C ARG A 48 11.27 0.90 14.85
N ILE A 49 10.67 2.08 14.82
CA ILE A 49 9.79 2.54 13.73
C ILE A 49 10.50 3.65 12.95
N GLY A 50 10.64 3.47 11.64
CA GLY A 50 11.09 4.53 10.75
C GLY A 50 9.96 5.51 10.45
N TYR A 51 10.23 6.82 10.53
CA TYR A 51 9.25 7.86 10.17
C TYR A 51 9.88 8.92 9.25
N PHE A 52 9.05 9.54 8.41
CA PHE A 52 9.42 10.70 7.58
C PHE A 52 8.27 11.70 7.53
N GLU A 53 8.61 12.98 7.46
CA GLU A 53 7.63 14.04 7.23
C GLU A 53 7.35 14.23 5.73
N SER A 54 8.36 14.06 4.90
CA SER A 54 8.28 14.17 3.44
C SER A 54 9.21 13.14 2.81
N ASP A 55 8.77 12.57 1.70
CA ASP A 55 9.54 11.66 0.86
C ASP A 55 10.43 12.39 -0.16
N GLY A 56 10.40 13.74 -0.15
CA GLY A 56 11.12 14.60 -1.08
C GLY A 56 10.54 14.65 -2.49
N TYR A 57 9.42 13.96 -2.74
CA TYR A 57 8.70 13.97 -4.01
C TYR A 57 7.37 14.72 -3.88
N TRP A 58 6.60 14.43 -2.83
CA TRP A 58 5.36 15.13 -2.51
C TRP A 58 5.56 16.12 -1.36
N ILE A 59 4.93 17.29 -1.49
CA ILE A 59 4.89 18.29 -0.44
C ILE A 59 3.72 17.96 0.49
N PRO A 60 3.95 17.53 1.74
CA PRO A 60 2.88 17.22 2.69
C PRO A 60 2.15 18.49 3.13
N THR A 61 0.83 18.40 3.27
CA THR A 61 0.02 19.49 3.83
C THR A 61 0.30 19.68 5.33
N PRO A 62 -0.01 20.85 5.92
CA PRO A 62 0.17 21.07 7.36
C PRO A 62 -0.57 20.06 8.24
N SER A 63 -1.76 19.62 7.84
CA SER A 63 -2.52 18.61 8.57
C SER A 63 -1.85 17.23 8.55
N MET A 64 -1.28 16.83 7.41
CA MET A 64 -0.52 15.58 7.30
C MET A 64 0.72 15.59 8.19
N LYS A 65 1.50 16.69 8.15
CA LYS A 65 2.67 16.83 9.03
C LYS A 65 2.27 16.72 10.51
N ARG A 66 1.21 17.43 10.91
CA ARG A 66 0.70 17.39 12.28
C ARG A 66 0.30 15.97 12.70
N ALA A 67 -0.46 15.25 11.87
CA ALA A 67 -0.87 13.88 12.18
C ALA A 67 0.32 12.93 12.36
N ILE A 68 1.36 13.05 11.53
CA ILE A 68 2.59 12.25 11.66
C ILE A 68 3.30 12.58 12.98
N MET A 69 3.44 13.86 13.31
CA MET A 69 4.15 14.29 14.52
C MET A 69 3.40 13.95 15.81
N GLU A 70 2.07 14.09 15.83
CA GLU A 70 1.23 13.67 16.97
C GLU A 70 1.35 12.15 17.18
N THR A 71 1.26 11.36 16.10
CA THR A 71 1.42 9.90 16.18
C THR A 71 2.84 9.50 16.63
N LYS A 72 3.85 10.21 16.14
CA LYS A 72 5.25 10.02 16.55
C LYS A 72 5.39 10.14 18.06
N GLN A 73 4.89 11.25 18.62
CA GLN A 73 4.96 11.52 20.05
C GLN A 73 4.25 10.44 20.88
N LEU A 74 3.02 10.06 20.49
CA LEU A 74 2.26 9.02 21.20
C LEU A 74 2.97 7.66 21.19
N LEU A 75 3.64 7.31 20.09
CA LEU A 75 4.44 6.08 20.00
C LEU A 75 5.71 6.14 20.86
N GLU A 76 6.39 7.29 20.91
CA GLU A 76 7.54 7.49 21.80
C GLU A 76 7.13 7.40 23.27
N GLU A 77 6.00 8.01 23.65
CA GLU A 77 5.42 7.94 25.00
C GLU A 77 5.02 6.51 25.40
N ALA A 78 4.55 5.71 24.44
CA ALA A 78 4.28 4.28 24.64
C ALA A 78 5.55 3.41 24.71
N GLY A 79 6.74 4.00 24.59
CA GLY A 79 8.04 3.32 24.74
C GLY A 79 8.61 2.73 23.44
N HIS A 80 8.06 3.09 22.27
CA HIS A 80 8.64 2.72 20.98
C HIS A 80 9.83 3.65 20.64
N THR A 81 10.77 3.15 19.85
CA THR A 81 11.90 3.95 19.35
C THR A 81 11.58 4.46 17.95
N LEU A 82 11.51 5.76 17.76
CA LEU A 82 11.26 6.37 16.45
C LEU A 82 12.56 6.89 15.84
N VAL A 83 12.79 6.54 14.58
CA VAL A 83 14.02 6.85 13.85
C VAL A 83 13.66 7.61 12.58
N SER A 84 14.26 8.78 12.40
CA SER A 84 14.12 9.50 11.13
C SER A 84 14.66 8.64 9.99
N PHE A 85 13.84 8.39 8.98
CA PHE A 85 14.14 7.50 7.87
C PHE A 85 13.72 8.15 6.55
N THR A 86 14.66 8.39 5.64
CA THR A 86 14.35 8.92 4.32
C THR A 86 14.34 7.79 3.29
N PRO A 87 13.21 7.54 2.59
CA PRO A 87 13.17 6.58 1.49
C PRO A 87 14.22 6.93 0.42
N PRO A 88 15.03 5.95 -0.04
CA PRO A 88 16.08 6.23 -1.00
C PRO A 88 15.50 6.50 -2.40
N LYS A 89 16.05 7.51 -3.10
CA LYS A 89 15.84 7.77 -4.53
C LYS A 89 14.36 7.87 -4.96
N MET A 90 13.52 8.53 -4.17
CA MET A 90 12.07 8.60 -4.43
C MET A 90 11.72 9.15 -5.82
N TYR A 91 12.42 10.19 -6.27
CA TYR A 91 12.24 10.76 -7.61
C TYR A 91 12.50 9.74 -8.73
N TYR A 92 13.56 8.94 -8.62
CA TYR A 92 13.87 7.90 -9.60
C TYR A 92 12.80 6.80 -9.58
N ALA A 93 12.43 6.32 -8.40
CA ALA A 93 11.40 5.29 -8.29
C ALA A 93 10.06 5.74 -8.91
N MET A 94 9.65 7.00 -8.68
CA MET A 94 8.40 7.51 -9.25
C MET A 94 8.49 7.73 -10.77
N ASN A 95 9.49 8.47 -11.26
CA ASN A 95 9.54 8.91 -12.66
C ASN A 95 10.13 7.89 -13.62
N GLU A 96 11.03 7.01 -13.16
CA GLU A 96 11.73 6.06 -14.03
C GLU A 96 11.19 4.63 -13.90
N ILE A 97 10.47 4.30 -12.82
CA ILE A 97 9.94 2.95 -12.59
C ILE A 97 8.41 2.94 -12.56
N VAL A 98 7.80 3.67 -11.63
CA VAL A 98 6.35 3.57 -11.39
C VAL A 98 5.53 4.12 -12.56
N PHE A 99 5.72 5.38 -12.93
CA PHE A 99 4.93 5.97 -14.03
C PHE A 99 5.22 5.31 -15.39
N PRO A 100 6.49 5.07 -15.78
CA PRO A 100 6.78 4.36 -17.02
C PRO A 100 6.27 2.91 -17.02
N GLY A 101 6.28 2.23 -15.86
CA GLY A 101 5.73 0.87 -15.74
C GLY A 101 4.21 0.83 -15.92
N ILE A 102 3.49 1.81 -15.36
CA ILE A 102 2.03 1.93 -15.52
C ILE A 102 1.66 2.28 -16.97
N PHE A 103 2.40 3.19 -17.60
CA PHE A 103 2.17 3.65 -18.97
C PHE A 103 3.18 3.05 -19.96
N ALA A 104 3.55 1.77 -19.80
CA ALA A 104 4.60 1.13 -20.59
C ALA A 104 4.28 1.12 -22.10
N ASP A 105 3.00 1.02 -22.43
CA ASP A 105 2.46 1.09 -23.79
C ASP A 105 2.04 2.53 -24.19
N LYS A 106 2.45 3.53 -23.42
CA LYS A 106 2.06 4.94 -23.57
C LYS A 106 0.55 5.19 -23.38
N GLY A 107 -0.16 4.29 -22.71
CA GLY A 107 -1.59 4.43 -22.40
C GLY A 107 -2.52 4.05 -23.55
N LEU A 108 -2.02 3.38 -24.60
CA LEU A 108 -2.83 2.94 -25.74
C LEU A 108 -3.97 2.02 -25.30
N THR A 109 -3.67 0.99 -24.50
CA THR A 109 -4.67 0.04 -23.98
C THR A 109 -5.75 0.72 -23.14
N LEU A 110 -5.34 1.72 -22.34
CA LEU A 110 -6.27 2.51 -21.53
C LEU A 110 -7.20 3.34 -22.41
N ILE A 111 -6.66 4.02 -23.42
CA ILE A 111 -7.45 4.86 -24.34
C ILE A 111 -8.45 4.01 -25.12
N GLU A 112 -8.05 2.84 -25.62
CA GLU A 112 -8.94 1.92 -26.33
C GLU A 112 -10.16 1.53 -25.49
N THR A 113 -9.97 1.29 -24.19
CA THR A 113 -11.06 0.94 -23.25
C THR A 113 -12.01 2.12 -22.98
N LEU A 114 -11.55 3.36 -23.15
CA LEU A 114 -12.35 4.57 -22.90
C LEU A 114 -13.13 5.05 -24.13
N VAL A 115 -12.82 4.54 -25.34
CA VAL A 115 -13.57 4.88 -26.55
C VAL A 115 -14.89 4.10 -26.58
N PRO A 116 -16.05 4.75 -26.80
CA PRO A 116 -17.34 4.05 -26.90
C PRO A 116 -17.35 3.03 -28.05
N GLU A 117 -17.98 1.86 -27.83
CA GLU A 117 -18.11 0.79 -28.83
C GLU A 117 -18.67 1.27 -30.18
N SER A 118 -19.47 2.35 -30.19
CA SER A 118 -20.05 2.95 -31.40
C SER A 118 -19.04 3.56 -32.37
N GLN A 119 -17.79 3.82 -31.94
CA GLN A 119 -16.72 4.32 -32.81
C GLN A 119 -15.70 3.24 -33.23
N MET A 120 -15.82 2.01 -32.71
CA MET A 120 -14.93 0.90 -33.08
C MET A 120 -15.28 0.27 -34.44
N VAL A 121 -16.55 0.30 -34.86
CA VAL A 121 -17.01 -0.31 -36.12
C VAL A 121 -16.62 0.52 -37.36
N SER A 122 -16.26 1.80 -37.19
CA SER A 122 -15.93 2.70 -38.32
C SER A 122 -14.44 2.69 -38.72
N ARG A 123 -13.61 1.80 -38.14
CA ARG A 123 -12.15 1.78 -38.34
C ARG A 123 -11.61 0.50 -39.00
N HIS A 124 -12.45 -0.25 -39.72
CA HIS A 124 -11.99 -1.28 -40.67
C HIS A 124 -12.03 -0.73 -42.09
#